data_AF-A0A497M8A5-F1
#
_entry.id   AF-A0A497M8A5-F1
#
_cell.length_a   1.000
_cell.length_b   1.000
_cell.length_c   1.000
_cell.angle_alpha   90.00
_cell.angle_beta   90.00
_cell.angle_gamma   90.00
#
_symmetry.space_group_name_H-M   'P 1'
#
loop_
_entity.id
_entity.type
_entity.pdbx_description
1 polymer ?
#
loop_
_entity_poly.entity_id
_entity_poly.type
_entity_poly.pdbx_seq_one_letter_code
_entity_poly.pdbx_strand_id
1 'polypeptide(L)'
;MKLSLCSGSIRVKGESRIYVVSSTVHGLRREDRSLGEPGRPFLRVLTDELRVLLKKPVGRLIRGKPWETSVEVRRILEASQPLKTVAVGDVVSETLLEMGLEADLYITDARSLRVERKEPKLETVVDAVRTVYNPPGHISSEAEETIRKCLREDRRCWVRVRGEEDLLALIAIAEAPSGSVVLYGQPGEGVVVVHVDDVVKRWARKVLGSMPVVQVDG
;
A
#
# COMPACT_ATOMS: atom_id res chain seq x y z
N MET A 1 19.39 34.03 -4.47
CA MET A 1 20.26 32.86 -4.70
C MET A 1 19.51 31.92 -5.64
N LYS A 2 19.88 31.87 -6.93
CA LYS A 2 19.20 31.07 -7.95
C LYS A 2 19.57 29.60 -7.77
N LEU A 3 18.62 28.76 -7.34
CA LEU A 3 18.76 27.31 -7.41
C LEU A 3 18.44 26.87 -8.84
N SER A 4 19.48 26.50 -9.59
CA SER A 4 19.36 25.79 -10.87
C SER A 4 19.11 24.33 -10.55
N LEU A 5 17.91 23.83 -10.82
CA LEU A 5 17.57 22.41 -10.75
C LEU A 5 17.47 21.87 -12.17
N CYS A 6 18.46 21.06 -12.56
CA CYS A 6 18.45 20.33 -13.82
C CYS A 6 17.25 19.37 -13.86
N SER A 7 16.46 19.43 -14.93
CA SER A 7 15.50 18.40 -15.30
C SER A 7 16.21 17.05 -15.38
N GLY A 8 15.88 16.14 -14.48
CA GLY A 8 16.48 14.81 -14.42
C GLY A 8 15.54 13.75 -14.96
N SER A 9 16.06 12.83 -15.76
CA SER A 9 15.38 11.57 -16.09
C SER A 9 15.82 10.50 -15.09
N ILE A 10 14.86 9.74 -14.56
CA ILE A 10 15.13 8.55 -13.76
C ILE A 10 15.06 7.35 -14.69
N ARG A 11 16.12 6.55 -14.71
CA ARG A 11 16.15 5.26 -15.39
C ARG A 11 16.17 4.16 -14.34
N VAL A 12 15.11 3.36 -14.29
CA VAL A 12 15.04 2.18 -13.41
C VAL A 12 15.90 1.08 -14.03
N LYS A 13 16.87 0.53 -13.29
CA LYS A 13 17.73 -0.56 -13.76
C LYS A 13 16.88 -1.78 -14.10
N GLY A 14 16.91 -2.20 -15.37
CA GLY A 14 16.20 -3.38 -15.88
C GLY A 14 15.02 -3.08 -16.82
N GLU A 15 14.71 -1.81 -17.08
CA GLU A 15 13.61 -1.41 -17.98
C GLU A 15 14.09 -0.47 -19.10
N SER A 16 13.44 -0.55 -20.27
CA SER A 16 13.63 0.37 -21.41
C SER A 16 12.90 1.72 -21.23
N ARG A 17 12.10 1.87 -20.16
CA ARG A 17 11.28 3.06 -19.90
C ARG A 17 12.10 4.14 -19.17
N ILE A 18 11.89 5.40 -19.58
CA ILE A 18 12.54 6.58 -19.03
C ILE A 18 11.45 7.39 -18.32
N TYR A 19 11.66 7.70 -17.05
CA TYR A 19 10.72 8.49 -16.25
C TYR A 19 11.20 9.95 -16.21
N VAL A 20 10.34 10.90 -16.60
CA VAL A 20 10.68 12.33 -16.64
C VAL A 20 10.22 13.00 -15.35
N VAL A 21 11.17 13.54 -14.57
CA VAL A 21 10.85 14.34 -13.39
C VAL A 21 10.56 15.78 -13.83
N SER A 22 9.28 16.14 -13.92
CA SER A 22 8.88 17.53 -14.18
C SER A 22 8.99 18.38 -12.91
N SER A 23 9.97 19.28 -12.87
CA SER A 23 10.15 20.26 -11.80
C SER A 23 9.34 21.53 -12.09
N THR A 24 8.02 21.50 -11.92
CA THR A 24 7.24 22.74 -12.01
C THR A 24 7.15 23.42 -10.63
N VAL A 25 8.12 24.31 -10.35
CA VAL A 25 7.97 25.33 -9.30
C VAL A 25 8.13 26.70 -9.94
N HIS A 26 7.03 27.35 -10.30
CA HIS A 26 6.94 28.82 -10.37
C HIS A 26 5.58 29.28 -9.86
N GLY A 27 5.58 30.41 -9.15
CA GLY A 27 4.59 30.79 -8.14
C GLY A 27 3.14 30.87 -8.62
N LEU A 28 2.25 30.29 -7.83
CA LEU A 28 0.81 30.59 -7.77
C LEU A 28 0.37 30.48 -6.31
N ARG A 29 -0.69 31.22 -5.98
CA ARG A 29 -1.28 31.43 -4.65
C ARG A 29 -1.49 30.12 -3.87
N ARG A 30 -1.49 30.24 -2.53
CA ARG A 30 -1.86 29.19 -1.58
C ARG A 30 -3.30 28.73 -1.84
N GLU A 31 -3.45 27.72 -2.68
CA GLU A 31 -4.54 26.74 -2.72
C GLU A 31 -4.27 25.91 -3.99
N ASP A 32 -4.25 24.59 -3.86
CA ASP A 32 -4.20 23.62 -4.96
C ASP A 32 -2.85 23.34 -5.65
N ARG A 33 -2.00 22.51 -5.02
CA ARG A 33 -0.87 21.82 -5.70
C ARG A 33 -0.53 20.49 -5.02
N SER A 34 -1.12 19.38 -5.48
CA SER A 34 -0.50 18.03 -5.37
C SER A 34 -1.26 16.93 -6.13
N LEU A 35 -1.96 17.24 -7.22
CA LEU A 35 -2.57 16.22 -8.07
C LEU A 35 -2.03 16.42 -9.47
N GLY A 36 -1.47 15.36 -10.06
CA GLY A 36 -1.05 15.35 -11.45
C GLY A 36 -2.19 15.71 -12.40
N GLU A 37 -1.90 15.86 -13.69
CA GLU A 37 -2.95 16.07 -14.69
C GLU A 37 -3.99 14.94 -14.58
N PRO A 38 -5.30 15.26 -14.44
CA PRO A 38 -6.34 14.25 -14.30
C PRO A 38 -6.27 13.23 -15.44
N GLY A 39 -6.16 11.94 -15.08
CA GLY A 39 -6.13 10.84 -16.05
C GLY A 39 -4.74 10.44 -16.57
N ARG A 40 -3.66 11.17 -16.23
CA ARG A 40 -2.30 10.69 -16.54
C ARG A 40 -1.74 9.77 -15.45
N PRO A 41 -1.09 8.64 -15.81
CA PRO A 41 -0.39 7.80 -14.85
C PRO A 41 0.69 8.57 -14.09
N PHE A 42 0.81 8.29 -12.79
CA PHE A 42 1.81 8.93 -11.93
C PHE A 42 2.39 7.95 -10.91
N LEU A 43 3.53 8.33 -10.33
CA LEU A 43 4.13 7.68 -9.18
C LEU A 43 4.24 8.68 -8.02
N ARG A 44 3.79 8.30 -6.83
CA ARG A 44 4.21 8.93 -5.58
C ARG A 44 5.54 8.35 -5.17
N VAL A 45 6.49 9.20 -4.79
CA VAL A 45 7.87 8.79 -4.45
C VAL A 45 8.05 8.82 -2.93
N LEU A 46 8.58 7.74 -2.35
CA LEU A 46 8.95 7.72 -0.94
C LEU A 46 10.23 8.53 -0.71
N THR A 47 10.14 9.60 0.08
CA THR A 47 11.33 10.37 0.50
C THR A 47 12.05 9.69 1.67
N ASP A 48 13.29 10.08 1.92
CA ASP A 48 14.08 9.52 3.03
C ASP A 48 13.48 9.90 4.39
N GLU A 49 12.92 11.10 4.53
CA GLU A 49 12.24 11.52 5.76
C GLU A 49 11.00 10.68 6.04
N LEU A 50 10.19 10.43 5.00
CA LEU A 50 9.02 9.56 5.11
C LEU A 50 9.43 8.11 5.35
N ARG A 51 10.53 7.64 4.75
CA ARG A 51 11.07 6.30 5.02
C ARG A 51 11.40 6.12 6.49
N VAL A 52 11.99 7.13 7.14
CA VAL A 52 12.27 7.10 8.59
C VAL A 52 10.97 7.13 9.39
N LEU A 53 9.99 7.95 9.00
CA LEU A 53 8.69 8.02 9.66
C LEU A 53 7.96 6.67 9.64
N LEU A 54 7.93 6.03 8.47
CA LEU A 54 7.19 4.79 8.22
C LEU A 54 7.86 3.53 8.78
N LYS A 55 9.10 3.62 9.29
CA LYS A 55 9.69 2.52 10.08
C LYS A 55 8.91 2.24 11.37
N LYS A 56 8.20 3.24 11.89
CA LYS A 56 7.37 3.05 13.09
C LYS A 56 6.02 2.46 12.66
N PRO A 57 5.54 1.39 13.32
CA PRO A 57 4.23 0.84 13.01
C PRO A 57 3.15 1.88 13.32
N VAL A 58 2.21 2.04 12.40
CA VAL A 58 1.10 3.02 12.49
C VAL A 58 0.03 2.52 13.46
N GLY A 59 -0.07 1.21 13.63
CA GLY A 59 -1.02 0.55 14.52
C GLY A 59 -0.35 -0.27 15.61
N ARG A 60 -1.13 -1.18 16.21
CA ARG A 60 -0.66 -2.09 17.24
C ARG A 60 0.19 -3.18 16.60
N LEU A 61 1.48 -3.19 16.88
CA LEU A 61 2.38 -4.28 16.50
C LEU A 61 2.19 -5.46 17.46
N ILE A 62 1.76 -6.60 16.92
CA ILE A 62 1.75 -7.88 17.61
C ILE A 62 3.06 -8.57 17.22
N ARG A 63 3.96 -8.71 18.19
CA ARG A 63 5.28 -9.29 17.97
C ARG A 63 5.24 -10.80 18.04
N GLY A 64 6.05 -11.43 17.20
CA GLY A 64 6.21 -12.89 17.18
C GLY A 64 6.15 -13.45 15.77
N LYS A 65 6.28 -14.77 15.71
CA LYS A 65 6.15 -15.54 14.48
C LYS A 65 4.67 -15.70 14.11
N PRO A 66 4.33 -16.02 12.85
CA PRO A 66 2.93 -16.10 12.39
C PRO A 66 2.00 -16.94 13.28
N TRP A 67 2.46 -18.10 13.75
CA TRP A 67 1.66 -18.96 14.64
C TRP A 67 1.49 -18.41 16.06
N GLU A 68 2.34 -17.49 16.50
CA GLU A 68 2.23 -16.82 17.80
C GLU A 68 1.28 -15.62 17.72
N THR A 69 1.36 -14.87 16.61
CA THR A 69 0.54 -13.68 16.41
C THR A 69 -0.89 -14.01 16.00
N SER A 70 -1.11 -15.15 15.33
CA SER A 70 -2.42 -15.61 14.84
C SER A 70 -3.51 -15.60 15.89
N VAL A 71 -3.22 -16.07 17.11
CA VAL A 71 -4.18 -16.13 18.23
C VAL A 71 -4.71 -14.75 18.59
N GLU A 72 -3.82 -13.75 18.67
CA GLU A 72 -4.20 -12.38 19.03
C GLU A 72 -4.90 -11.67 17.86
N VAL A 73 -4.43 -11.89 16.62
CA VAL A 73 -5.11 -11.36 15.41
C VAL A 73 -6.54 -11.87 15.34
N ARG A 74 -6.76 -13.18 15.51
CA ARG A 74 -8.10 -13.78 15.53
C ARG A 74 -8.99 -13.10 16.57
N ARG A 75 -8.51 -12.99 17.82
CA ARG A 75 -9.27 -12.35 18.91
C ARG A 75 -9.68 -10.92 18.57
N ILE A 76 -8.77 -10.14 17.98
CA ILE A 76 -9.07 -8.76 17.60
C ILE A 76 -10.14 -8.72 16.51
N LEU A 77 -10.04 -9.55 15.47
CA LEU A 77 -11.02 -9.58 14.39
C LEU A 77 -12.40 -10.04 14.89
N GLU A 78 -12.45 -11.08 15.71
CA GLU A 78 -13.71 -11.58 16.30
C GLU A 78 -14.35 -10.55 17.24
N ALA A 79 -13.56 -9.87 18.06
CA ALA A 79 -14.07 -8.87 19.00
C ALA A 79 -14.49 -7.55 18.33
N SER A 80 -13.82 -7.15 17.25
CA SER A 80 -14.09 -5.86 16.59
C SER A 80 -15.16 -5.93 15.50
N GLN A 81 -15.43 -7.12 14.93
CA GLN A 81 -16.39 -7.33 13.85
C GLN A 81 -16.29 -6.24 12.77
N PRO A 82 -15.12 -6.08 12.12
CA PRO A 82 -14.82 -4.92 11.30
C PRO A 82 -15.70 -4.85 10.05
N LEU A 83 -15.97 -3.64 9.56
CA LEU A 83 -16.73 -3.44 8.32
C LEU A 83 -16.03 -4.05 7.10
N LYS A 84 -14.70 -3.95 7.07
CA LYS A 84 -13.84 -4.66 6.11
C LYS A 84 -12.55 -5.09 6.79
N THR A 85 -12.01 -6.22 6.37
CA THR A 85 -10.66 -6.68 6.72
C THR A 85 -9.76 -6.58 5.48
N VAL A 86 -8.60 -5.94 5.62
CA VAL A 86 -7.60 -5.81 4.54
C VAL A 86 -6.30 -6.46 5.00
N ALA A 87 -5.72 -7.32 4.18
CA ALA A 87 -4.44 -7.96 4.42
C ALA A 87 -3.40 -7.48 3.40
N VAL A 88 -2.27 -6.97 3.88
CA VAL A 88 -1.15 -6.50 3.04
C VAL A 88 0.09 -7.33 3.36
N GLY A 89 0.59 -8.04 2.35
CA GLY A 89 1.74 -8.93 2.41
C GLY A 89 1.36 -10.42 2.43
N ASP A 90 2.24 -11.25 1.86
CA ASP A 90 2.02 -12.69 1.71
C ASP A 90 1.81 -13.39 3.05
N VAL A 91 2.69 -13.16 4.02
CA VAL A 91 2.67 -13.85 5.32
C VAL A 91 1.37 -13.59 6.07
N VAL A 92 0.90 -12.34 6.09
CA VAL A 92 -0.36 -11.98 6.75
C VAL A 92 -1.54 -12.64 6.04
N SER A 93 -1.52 -12.65 4.70
CA SER A 93 -2.55 -13.28 3.88
C SER A 93 -2.62 -14.80 4.12
N GLU A 94 -1.48 -15.49 4.11
CA GLU A 94 -1.37 -16.92 4.42
C GLU A 94 -1.86 -17.22 5.83
N THR A 95 -1.45 -16.42 6.83
CA THR A 95 -1.83 -16.65 8.23
C THR A 95 -3.34 -16.55 8.41
N LEU A 96 -4.02 -15.62 7.74
CA LEU A 96 -5.48 -15.52 7.76
C LEU A 96 -6.14 -16.78 7.18
N LEU A 97 -5.66 -17.24 6.01
CA LEU A 97 -6.18 -18.45 5.37
C LEU A 97 -6.00 -19.69 6.26
N GLU A 98 -4.84 -19.85 6.87
CA GLU A 98 -4.56 -20.97 7.81
C GLU A 98 -5.46 -20.93 9.04
N MET A 99 -5.89 -19.74 9.46
CA MET A 99 -6.88 -19.56 10.51
C MET A 99 -8.33 -19.80 10.05
N GLY A 100 -8.58 -20.03 8.77
CA GLY A 100 -9.93 -20.05 8.21
C GLY A 100 -10.63 -18.69 8.29
N LEU A 101 -9.86 -17.61 8.34
CA LEU A 101 -10.35 -16.24 8.29
C LEU A 101 -10.10 -15.66 6.90
N GLU A 102 -11.04 -14.85 6.42
CA GLU A 102 -10.99 -14.26 5.09
C GLU A 102 -10.98 -12.74 5.18
N ALA A 103 -10.22 -12.10 4.28
CA ALA A 103 -10.19 -10.65 4.12
C ALA A 103 -11.03 -10.22 2.90
N ASP A 104 -11.57 -9.01 2.96
CA ASP A 104 -12.24 -8.36 1.83
C ASP A 104 -11.24 -7.96 0.73
N LEU A 105 -10.02 -7.63 1.14
CA LEU A 105 -8.96 -7.23 0.22
C LEU A 105 -7.64 -7.84 0.65
N TYR A 106 -7.02 -8.57 -0.27
CA TYR A 106 -5.65 -9.03 -0.17
C TYR A 106 -4.77 -8.22 -1.11
N ILE A 107 -3.63 -7.75 -0.63
CA ILE A 107 -2.61 -7.08 -1.42
C ILE A 107 -1.31 -7.83 -1.19
N THR A 108 -0.78 -8.49 -2.21
CA THR A 108 0.46 -9.25 -2.09
C THR A 108 1.40 -8.90 -3.21
N ASP A 109 2.71 -8.95 -2.97
CA ASP A 109 3.68 -8.82 -4.05
C ASP A 109 4.08 -10.18 -4.63
N ALA A 110 4.60 -10.16 -5.86
CA ALA A 110 5.16 -11.35 -6.48
C ALA A 110 6.67 -11.49 -6.21
N ARG A 111 7.27 -10.75 -5.26
CA ARG A 111 8.72 -10.81 -4.98
C ARG A 111 9.13 -11.92 -4.05
N SER A 112 8.16 -12.59 -3.42
CA SER A 112 8.31 -13.93 -2.84
C SER A 112 8.93 -14.96 -3.80
N LEU A 113 9.03 -14.66 -5.11
CA LEU A 113 9.79 -15.43 -6.11
C LEU A 113 11.32 -15.42 -5.92
N ARG A 114 11.91 -14.58 -5.06
CA ARG A 114 13.38 -14.61 -4.79
C ARG A 114 13.79 -15.60 -3.70
N VAL A 115 12.85 -16.14 -2.93
CA VAL A 115 13.07 -17.23 -1.97
C VAL A 115 11.80 -18.08 -1.90
N GLU A 116 11.71 -19.15 -2.71
CA GLU A 116 10.84 -20.34 -2.58
C GLU A 116 9.52 -20.25 -1.78
N ARG A 117 8.80 -19.12 -1.78
CA ARG A 117 7.47 -19.03 -1.19
C ARG A 117 6.47 -19.15 -2.32
N LYS A 118 5.59 -20.14 -2.19
CA LYS A 118 4.43 -20.28 -3.06
C LYS A 118 3.51 -19.09 -2.78
N GLU A 119 2.89 -18.54 -3.82
CA GLU A 119 1.85 -17.54 -3.61
C GLU A 119 0.76 -18.13 -2.71
N PRO A 120 0.13 -17.32 -1.84
CA PRO A 120 -1.00 -17.76 -1.07
C PRO A 120 -2.11 -18.22 -2.03
N LYS A 121 -2.79 -19.31 -1.70
CA LYS A 121 -3.87 -19.91 -2.51
C LYS A 121 -5.15 -19.08 -2.41
N LEU A 122 -5.07 -17.81 -2.78
CA LEU A 122 -6.16 -16.84 -2.64
C LEU A 122 -7.24 -17.05 -3.70
N GLU A 123 -6.91 -17.69 -4.83
CA GLU A 123 -7.83 -17.91 -5.95
C GLU A 123 -9.10 -18.65 -5.56
N THR A 124 -9.06 -19.43 -4.48
CA THR A 124 -10.22 -20.19 -3.98
C THR A 124 -11.11 -19.42 -3.02
N VAL A 125 -10.68 -18.24 -2.53
CA VAL A 125 -11.41 -17.46 -1.52
C VAL A 125 -11.79 -16.04 -1.99
N VAL A 126 -11.31 -15.60 -3.15
CA VAL A 126 -11.59 -14.27 -3.72
C VAL A 126 -12.48 -14.33 -4.94
N ASP A 127 -13.29 -13.30 -5.14
CA ASP A 127 -14.18 -13.17 -6.30
C ASP A 127 -13.47 -12.58 -7.53
N ALA A 128 -12.37 -11.87 -7.30
CA ALA A 128 -11.69 -11.08 -8.32
C ALA A 128 -10.18 -11.01 -8.06
N VAL A 129 -9.40 -11.19 -9.12
CA VAL A 129 -7.95 -10.93 -9.12
C VAL A 129 -7.67 -9.71 -9.99
N ARG A 130 -6.80 -8.81 -9.51
CA ARG A 130 -6.32 -7.62 -10.22
C ARG A 130 -4.80 -7.60 -10.13
N THR A 131 -4.12 -7.49 -11.27
CA THR A 131 -2.66 -7.38 -11.28
C THR A 131 -2.27 -5.93 -11.56
N VAL A 132 -1.40 -5.36 -10.74
CA VAL A 132 -0.92 -3.98 -10.88
C VAL A 132 0.60 -3.93 -10.82
N TYR A 133 1.22 -2.90 -11.39
CA TYR A 133 2.64 -2.63 -11.22
C TYR A 133 2.87 -1.55 -10.15
N ASN A 134 3.75 -1.82 -9.18
CA ASN A 134 4.15 -0.82 -8.18
C ASN A 134 5.67 -0.85 -7.92
N PRO A 135 6.44 0.09 -8.49
CA PRO A 135 7.88 0.10 -8.32
C PRO A 135 8.34 0.19 -6.84
N PRO A 136 9.53 -0.33 -6.51
CA PRO A 136 10.12 -0.21 -5.19
C PRO A 136 10.15 1.22 -4.65
N GLY A 137 9.69 1.42 -3.42
CA GLY A 137 9.64 2.76 -2.81
C GLY A 137 8.70 3.77 -3.49
N HIS A 138 7.73 3.30 -4.28
CA HIS A 138 6.73 4.14 -4.92
C HIS A 138 5.30 3.68 -4.62
N ILE A 139 4.33 4.54 -4.93
CA ILE A 139 2.92 4.17 -5.08
C ILE A 139 2.47 4.60 -6.48
N SER A 140 2.15 3.64 -7.33
CA SER A 140 1.61 3.92 -8.67
C SER A 140 0.13 4.32 -8.61
N SER A 141 -0.27 5.19 -9.52
CA SER A 141 -1.68 5.57 -9.69
C SER A 141 -2.56 4.37 -10.03
N GLU A 142 -2.03 3.39 -10.76
CA GLU A 142 -2.70 2.12 -11.08
C GLU A 142 -3.01 1.33 -9.79
N ALA A 143 -2.03 1.17 -8.90
CA ALA A 143 -2.22 0.48 -7.63
C ALA A 143 -3.20 1.26 -6.71
N GLU A 144 -3.03 2.58 -6.61
CA GLU A 144 -3.92 3.45 -5.83
C GLU A 144 -5.38 3.32 -6.30
N GLU A 145 -5.64 3.43 -7.60
CA GLU A 145 -6.98 3.34 -8.17
C GLU A 145 -7.59 1.94 -8.01
N THR A 146 -6.78 0.90 -8.23
CA THR A 146 -7.25 -0.50 -8.12
C THR A 146 -7.66 -0.83 -6.68
N ILE A 147 -6.84 -0.45 -5.69
CA ILE A 147 -7.16 -0.66 -4.28
C ILE A 147 -8.44 0.09 -3.89
N ARG A 148 -8.57 1.36 -4.32
CA ARG A 148 -9.77 2.16 -4.08
C ARG A 148 -11.03 1.51 -4.67
N LYS A 149 -10.95 0.95 -5.89
CA LYS A 149 -12.05 0.22 -6.51
C LYS A 149 -12.41 -1.03 -5.72
N CYS A 150 -11.43 -1.87 -5.39
CA CYS A 150 -11.67 -3.09 -4.62
C CYS A 150 -12.28 -2.83 -3.23
N LEU A 151 -11.89 -1.75 -2.55
CA LEU A 151 -12.48 -1.39 -1.25
C LEU A 151 -13.93 -0.89 -1.33
N ARG A 152 -14.38 -0.43 -2.50
CA ARG A 152 -15.77 0.04 -2.74
C ARG A 152 -16.69 -1.07 -3.24
N GLU A 153 -16.12 -2.13 -3.79
CA GLU A 153 -16.86 -3.30 -4.25
C GLU A 153 -17.29 -4.15 -3.05
N ASP A 154 -18.49 -4.74 -3.14
CA ASP A 154 -18.95 -5.75 -2.19
C ASP A 154 -18.51 -7.15 -2.63
N ARG A 155 -17.21 -7.27 -2.92
CA ARG A 155 -16.55 -8.47 -3.44
C ARG A 155 -15.17 -8.59 -2.84
N ARG A 156 -14.75 -9.82 -2.59
CA ARG A 156 -13.39 -10.12 -2.15
C ARG A 156 -12.44 -9.96 -3.32
N CYS A 157 -11.45 -9.10 -3.14
CA CYS A 157 -10.50 -8.77 -4.19
C CYS A 157 -9.08 -9.17 -3.76
N TRP A 158 -8.33 -9.73 -4.69
CA TRP A 158 -6.88 -9.90 -4.56
C TRP A 158 -6.17 -8.99 -5.55
N VAL A 159 -5.40 -8.04 -5.02
CA VAL A 159 -4.47 -7.20 -5.78
C VAL A 159 -3.09 -7.83 -5.74
N ARG A 160 -2.69 -8.43 -6.87
CA ARG A 160 -1.36 -9.03 -7.08
C ARG A 160 -0.41 -7.99 -7.64
N VAL A 161 0.61 -7.64 -6.88
CA VAL A 161 1.51 -6.53 -7.17
C VAL A 161 2.79 -7.05 -7.83
N ARG A 162 3.06 -6.58 -9.04
CA ARG A 162 4.38 -6.68 -9.66
C ARG A 162 5.25 -5.55 -9.10
N GLY A 163 6.11 -5.85 -8.13
CA GLY A 163 6.95 -4.84 -7.49
C GLY A 163 6.88 -4.95 -5.97
N GLU A 164 6.65 -3.85 -5.25
CA GLU A 164 6.52 -3.85 -3.76
C GLU A 164 5.10 -3.46 -3.35
N GLU A 165 4.57 -4.10 -2.32
CA GLU A 165 3.25 -3.87 -1.74
C GLU A 165 3.28 -3.06 -0.43
N ASP A 166 4.42 -3.00 0.26
CA ASP A 166 4.55 -2.40 1.61
C ASP A 166 3.87 -1.03 1.76
N LEU A 167 4.13 -0.11 0.82
CA LEU A 167 3.56 1.25 0.85
C LEU A 167 2.06 1.28 0.55
N LEU A 168 1.50 0.24 -0.06
CA LEU A 168 0.08 0.15 -0.38
C LEU A 168 -0.78 -0.04 0.88
N ALA A 169 -0.20 -0.41 2.02
CA ALA A 169 -0.87 -0.34 3.32
C ALA A 169 -1.35 1.09 3.63
N LEU A 170 -0.63 2.14 3.20
CA LEU A 170 -1.07 3.53 3.37
C LEU A 170 -2.34 3.83 2.57
N ILE A 171 -2.46 3.28 1.35
CA ILE A 171 -3.67 3.41 0.54
C ILE A 171 -4.82 2.66 1.20
N ALA A 172 -4.58 1.42 1.64
CA ALA A 172 -5.58 0.63 2.36
C ALA A 172 -6.13 1.38 3.58
N ILE A 173 -5.25 1.94 4.42
CA ILE A 173 -5.65 2.72 5.60
C ILE A 173 -6.41 3.98 5.20
N ALA A 174 -5.97 4.71 4.17
CA ALA A 174 -6.60 5.96 3.75
C ALA A 174 -8.00 5.76 3.14
N GLU A 175 -8.22 4.66 2.44
CA GLU A 175 -9.42 4.43 1.62
C GLU A 175 -10.44 3.49 2.27
N ALA A 176 -10.02 2.59 3.17
CA ALA A 176 -10.94 1.66 3.83
C ALA A 176 -12.02 2.41 4.64
N PRO A 177 -13.26 1.90 4.71
CA PRO A 177 -14.32 2.47 5.55
C PRO A 177 -13.88 2.60 7.03
N SER A 178 -14.31 3.65 7.72
CA SER A 178 -14.04 3.78 9.16
C SER A 178 -14.78 2.66 9.90
N GLY A 179 -14.13 1.97 10.83
CA GLY A 179 -14.57 0.69 11.40
C GLY A 179 -13.98 -0.56 10.74
N SER A 180 -13.12 -0.39 9.72
CA SER A 180 -12.35 -1.51 9.12
C SER A 180 -11.10 -1.85 9.92
N VAL A 181 -10.48 -2.99 9.62
CA VAL A 181 -9.16 -3.38 10.12
C VAL A 181 -8.21 -3.60 8.94
N VAL A 182 -7.04 -2.97 8.99
CA VAL A 182 -5.93 -3.23 8.05
C VAL A 182 -4.82 -3.95 8.79
N LEU A 183 -4.40 -5.09 8.24
CA LEU A 183 -3.32 -5.93 8.72
C LEU A 183 -2.17 -5.84 7.72
N TYR A 184 -0.95 -5.57 8.20
CA TYR A 184 0.23 -5.61 7.34
C TYR A 184 1.45 -6.17 8.07
N GLY A 185 2.33 -6.82 7.32
CA GLY A 185 3.56 -7.39 7.87
C GLY A 185 4.55 -6.32 8.30
N GLN A 186 5.23 -6.53 9.43
CA GLN A 186 6.42 -5.78 9.81
C GLN A 186 7.62 -6.73 9.75
N PRO A 187 8.50 -6.60 8.74
CA PRO A 187 9.61 -7.52 8.53
C PRO A 187 10.47 -7.73 9.78
N GLY A 188 10.60 -8.99 10.20
CA GLY A 188 11.39 -9.39 11.37
C GLY A 188 10.75 -9.08 12.74
N GLU A 189 9.57 -8.45 12.80
CA GLU A 189 8.93 -8.09 14.07
C GLU A 189 7.59 -8.78 14.30
N GLY A 190 6.72 -8.86 13.29
CA GLY A 190 5.40 -9.48 13.42
C GLY A 190 4.36 -8.86 12.49
N VAL A 191 3.13 -8.68 12.98
CA VAL A 191 1.99 -8.11 12.24
C VAL A 191 1.50 -6.84 12.90
N VAL A 192 1.23 -5.81 12.11
CA VAL A 192 0.62 -4.57 12.57
C VAL A 192 -0.87 -4.61 12.31
N VAL A 193 -1.65 -4.30 13.34
CA VAL A 193 -3.10 -4.18 13.28
C VAL A 193 -3.49 -2.70 13.39
N VAL A 194 -4.17 -2.19 12.37
CA VAL A 194 -4.69 -0.83 12.34
C VAL A 194 -6.22 -0.89 12.35
N HIS A 195 -6.82 -0.39 13.43
CA HIS A 195 -8.24 -0.07 13.44
C HIS A 195 -8.43 1.25 12.69
N VAL A 196 -9.18 1.20 11.60
CA VAL A 196 -9.37 2.34 10.70
C VAL A 196 -10.41 3.27 11.29
N ASP A 197 -9.98 4.46 11.69
CA ASP A 197 -10.82 5.59 12.07
C ASP A 197 -10.48 6.84 11.25
N ASP A 198 -11.20 7.94 11.48
CA ASP A 198 -10.95 9.18 10.75
C ASP A 198 -9.59 9.81 11.08
N VAL A 199 -9.01 9.53 12.25
CA VAL A 199 -7.71 10.05 12.68
C VAL A 199 -6.60 9.41 11.86
N VAL A 200 -6.56 8.08 11.83
CA VAL A 200 -5.53 7.34 11.08
C VAL A 200 -5.69 7.51 9.57
N LYS A 201 -6.93 7.65 9.07
CA LYS A 201 -7.19 8.00 7.67
C LYS A 201 -6.63 9.36 7.30
N ARG A 202 -6.85 10.40 8.14
CA ARG A 202 -6.26 11.73 7.91
C ARG A 202 -4.74 11.68 7.95
N TRP A 203 -4.17 10.92 8.89
CA TRP A 203 -2.73 10.72 8.96
C TRP A 203 -2.19 10.08 7.67
N ALA A 204 -2.80 8.99 7.20
CA ALA A 204 -2.37 8.28 5.99
C ALA A 204 -2.47 9.19 4.75
N ARG A 205 -3.59 9.93 4.60
CA ARG A 205 -3.74 10.92 3.52
C ARG A 205 -2.71 12.04 3.58
N LYS A 206 -2.33 12.50 4.77
CA LYS A 206 -1.28 13.50 4.94
C LYS A 206 0.09 12.96 4.51
N VAL A 207 0.40 11.71 4.86
CA VAL A 207 1.62 11.04 4.39
C VAL A 207 1.62 10.94 2.87
N LEU A 208 0.55 10.42 2.28
CA LEU A 208 0.38 10.28 0.83
C LEU A 208 0.48 11.62 0.09
N GLY A 209 -0.10 12.69 0.65
CA GLY A 209 -0.02 14.04 0.11
C GLY A 209 1.35 14.71 0.27
N SER A 210 2.20 14.20 1.16
CA SER A 210 3.58 14.67 1.35
C SER A 210 4.58 13.98 0.41
N MET A 211 4.19 12.90 -0.26
CA MET A 211 5.02 12.22 -1.24
C MET A 211 5.06 13.03 -2.55
N PRO A 212 6.25 13.36 -3.09
CA PRO A 212 6.37 13.97 -4.41
C PRO A 212 5.73 13.11 -5.49
N VAL A 213 5.10 13.75 -6.48
CA VAL A 213 4.45 13.08 -7.61
C VAL A 213 5.29 13.27 -8.87
N VAL A 214 5.58 12.15 -9.56
CA VAL A 214 6.26 12.13 -10.85
C VAL A 214 5.28 11.60 -11.90
N GLN A 215 5.18 12.29 -13.03
CA GLN A 215 4.35 11.85 -14.16
C GLN A 215 5.04 10.69 -14.88
N VAL A 216 4.26 9.73 -15.35
CA VAL A 216 4.77 8.62 -16.16
C VAL A 216 4.21 8.79 -17.57
N ASP A 217 5.10 8.86 -18.56
CA ASP A 217 4.70 8.83 -19.97
C ASP A 217 4.21 7.41 -20.30
N GLY A 218 3.06 7.34 -20.99
CA GLY A 218 2.39 6.09 -21.37
C GLY A 218 3.17 5.26 -22.38
#